data_AF-A0A9W3APL7-F1
#
_entry.id   AF-A0A9W3APL7-F1
#
_cell.length_a   1.000
_cell.length_b   1.000
_cell.length_c   1.000
_cell.angle_alpha   90.00
_cell.angle_beta   90.00
_cell.angle_gamma   90.00
#
_symmetry.space_group_name_H-M   'P 1'
#
loop_
_entity.id
_entity.type
_entity.pdbx_description
1 polymer ?
#
loop_
_entity_poly.entity_id
_entity_poly.type
_entity_poly.pdbx_seq_one_letter_code
_entity_poly.pdbx_strand_id
1 'polypeptide(L)'
;MSEVWNEEVKNIGDAGDSTRGEVDDDLSNPVTEIVSCIKRVLQCGDHQGLKIHLGRLQEWRRCGQTNLIHDYWRVAQYIGESELNNICLLLSITFDKPEGIRWCYMADVLSLLATALCNREAIFRLMAHTNNIIPILVEAAQQVTHDDVKLYALTIINVTVLVCRARFAKHLVSSHFLNKIVDHWTCQGEKIPSILLEKTLNVVKSLLMCGQIGIHNYATAILTKMSNVMQCQSGQRQLFAFYQELVRSTDLGEKPHICARYWTRGRLRKELLGKCLGQPWLYIYCSWPACGNHNATPNTFFRKCSACSAVRYCSRQCQEKHWRAGHNGQCKLISCLAQH
;
A
#
# COMPACT_ATOMS: atom_id res chain seq x y z
N MET A 1 -38.06 10.56 2.07
CA MET A 1 -38.32 9.51 3.06
C MET A 1 -37.11 8.60 3.08
N SER A 2 -36.34 8.77 4.13
CA SER A 2 -35.03 8.19 4.38
C SER A 2 -35.18 6.87 5.14
N GLU A 3 -34.58 5.80 4.65
CA GLU A 3 -34.25 4.67 5.51
C GLU A 3 -32.74 4.42 5.48
N VAL A 4 -32.17 4.72 6.65
CA VAL A 4 -30.80 4.61 7.06
C VAL A 4 -30.58 3.16 7.47
N TRP A 5 -29.79 2.40 6.72
CA TRP A 5 -29.22 1.13 7.22
C TRP A 5 -27.87 1.41 7.86
N ASN A 6 -27.93 1.89 9.10
CA ASN A 6 -26.83 1.80 10.05
C ASN A 6 -26.92 0.42 10.71
N GLU A 7 -26.13 -0.55 10.25
CA GLU A 7 -25.83 -1.72 11.07
C GLU A 7 -24.36 -1.66 11.50
N GLU A 8 -24.21 -1.33 12.78
CA GLU A 8 -22.99 -1.53 13.55
C GLU A 8 -22.57 -3.01 13.46
N VAL A 9 -21.31 -3.23 13.10
CA VAL A 9 -20.68 -4.56 13.12
C VAL A 9 -20.63 -5.05 14.57
N LYS A 10 -21.66 -5.79 14.99
CA LYS A 10 -21.67 -6.53 16.25
C LYS A 10 -20.78 -7.77 16.09
N ASN A 11 -19.60 -7.73 16.71
CA ASN A 11 -18.89 -8.94 17.09
C ASN A 11 -19.64 -9.57 18.27
N ILE A 12 -20.34 -10.69 18.06
CA ILE A 12 -20.66 -11.74 19.04
C ILE A 12 -21.33 -12.89 18.24
N GLY A 13 -20.88 -14.13 18.45
CA GLY A 13 -21.59 -15.35 18.08
C GLY A 13 -20.89 -16.23 17.04
N ASP A 14 -20.78 -17.51 17.36
CA ASP A 14 -20.11 -18.56 16.58
C ASP A 14 -20.58 -18.62 15.12
N ALA A 15 -19.63 -18.56 14.18
CA ALA A 15 -19.97 -18.73 12.77
C ALA A 15 -20.44 -20.17 12.55
N GLY A 16 -21.73 -20.33 12.24
CA GLY A 16 -22.26 -21.55 11.65
C GLY A 16 -21.54 -21.82 10.33
N ASP A 17 -21.27 -23.10 10.05
CA ASP A 17 -20.74 -23.53 8.77
C ASP A 17 -21.71 -23.11 7.67
N SER A 18 -21.33 -22.09 6.90
CA SER A 18 -21.99 -21.73 5.67
C SER A 18 -21.73 -22.84 4.65
N THR A 19 -22.63 -23.82 4.63
CA THR A 19 -22.70 -24.84 3.60
C THR A 19 -23.27 -24.21 2.33
N ARG A 20 -22.40 -23.86 1.38
CA ARG A 20 -22.65 -23.97 -0.08
C ARG A 20 -21.47 -23.47 -0.92
N GLY A 21 -21.19 -24.24 -1.98
CA GLY A 21 -20.17 -24.03 -2.98
C GLY A 21 -18.97 -24.95 -2.75
N GLU A 22 -19.00 -26.16 -3.31
CA GLU A 22 -17.77 -26.94 -3.49
C GLU A 22 -16.79 -26.08 -4.28
N VAL A 23 -15.74 -25.62 -3.60
CA VAL A 23 -14.62 -24.93 -4.25
C VAL A 23 -13.83 -26.03 -4.94
N ASP A 24 -14.08 -26.17 -6.23
CA ASP A 24 -13.31 -27.02 -7.12
C ASP A 24 -11.82 -26.66 -6.96
N ASP A 25 -10.99 -27.67 -6.70
CA ASP A 25 -9.54 -27.54 -6.47
C ASP A 25 -8.81 -27.29 -7.79
N ASP A 26 -9.39 -26.44 -8.64
CA ASP A 26 -8.94 -26.28 -10.01
C ASP A 26 -7.60 -25.52 -10.04
N LEU A 27 -6.54 -26.29 -10.31
CA LEU A 27 -5.20 -25.81 -10.60
C LEU A 27 -5.16 -24.90 -11.84
N SER A 28 -6.27 -24.74 -12.58
CA SER A 28 -6.45 -23.73 -13.63
C SER A 28 -6.76 -22.31 -13.12
N ASN A 29 -6.94 -22.11 -11.80
CA ASN A 29 -7.30 -20.80 -11.26
C ASN A 29 -6.15 -19.77 -11.47
N PRO A 30 -6.40 -18.68 -12.24
CA PRO A 30 -5.35 -17.72 -12.60
C PRO A 30 -4.77 -16.99 -11.38
N VAL A 31 -5.55 -16.79 -10.31
CA VAL A 31 -5.08 -16.19 -9.06
C VAL A 31 -4.07 -17.12 -8.37
N THR A 32 -4.37 -18.42 -8.30
CA THR A 32 -3.49 -19.43 -7.70
C THR A 32 -2.19 -19.56 -8.51
N GLU A 33 -2.27 -19.52 -9.83
CA GLU A 33 -1.12 -19.55 -10.73
C GLU A 33 -0.19 -18.35 -10.47
N ILE A 34 -0.71 -17.11 -10.54
CA ILE A 34 0.09 -15.89 -10.35
C ILE A 34 0.69 -15.84 -8.94
N VAL A 35 -0.07 -16.17 -7.90
CA VAL A 35 0.45 -16.23 -6.52
C VAL A 35 1.62 -17.20 -6.43
N SER A 36 1.48 -18.41 -7.00
CA SER A 36 2.53 -19.43 -6.97
C SER A 36 3.77 -18.98 -7.74
N CYS A 37 3.59 -18.32 -8.87
CA CYS A 37 4.66 -17.74 -9.68
C CYS A 37 5.45 -16.65 -8.93
N ILE A 38 4.75 -15.66 -8.37
CA ILE A 38 5.37 -14.58 -7.58
C ILE A 38 6.11 -15.17 -6.38
N LYS A 39 5.51 -16.14 -5.67
CA LYS A 39 6.14 -16.80 -4.54
C LYS A 39 7.46 -17.49 -4.93
N ARG A 40 7.48 -18.26 -6.02
CA ARG A 40 8.71 -18.90 -6.51
C ARG A 40 9.78 -17.87 -6.84
N VAL A 41 9.39 -16.81 -7.54
CA VAL A 41 10.29 -15.70 -7.90
C VAL A 41 10.90 -15.04 -6.65
N LEU A 42 10.09 -14.78 -5.62
CA LEU A 42 10.57 -14.22 -4.36
C LEU A 42 11.55 -15.15 -3.63
N GLN A 43 11.38 -16.47 -3.78
CA GLN A 43 12.25 -17.47 -3.17
C GLN A 43 13.61 -17.62 -3.89
N CYS A 44 13.63 -17.50 -5.22
CA CYS A 44 14.87 -17.63 -6.01
C CYS A 44 15.55 -16.29 -6.37
N GLY A 45 14.89 -15.15 -6.15
CA GLY A 45 15.42 -13.83 -6.50
C GLY A 45 15.40 -13.52 -8.00
N ASP A 46 14.52 -14.17 -8.78
CA ASP A 46 14.42 -13.97 -10.23
C ASP A 46 13.67 -12.69 -10.61
N HIS A 47 14.41 -11.60 -10.78
CA HIS A 47 13.84 -10.31 -11.16
C HIS A 47 13.14 -10.32 -12.54
N GLN A 48 13.62 -11.13 -13.49
CA GLN A 48 13.02 -11.17 -14.83
C GLN A 48 11.66 -11.86 -14.79
N GLY A 49 11.56 -12.98 -14.06
CA GLY A 49 10.28 -13.62 -13.76
C GLY A 49 9.33 -12.68 -13.03
N LEU A 50 9.83 -11.89 -12.06
CA LEU A 50 9.02 -10.92 -11.32
C LEU A 50 8.32 -9.94 -12.26
N LYS A 51 9.10 -9.34 -13.17
CA LYS A 51 8.60 -8.34 -14.13
C LYS A 51 7.47 -8.88 -15.00
N ILE A 52 7.60 -10.12 -15.49
CA ILE A 52 6.58 -10.77 -16.33
C ILE A 52 5.26 -10.93 -15.55
N HIS A 53 5.33 -11.46 -14.33
CA HIS A 53 4.13 -11.69 -13.52
C HIS A 53 3.49 -10.39 -13.02
N LEU A 54 4.29 -9.36 -12.74
CA LEU A 54 3.79 -8.02 -12.44
C LEU A 54 3.09 -7.39 -13.64
N GLY A 55 3.63 -7.56 -14.85
CA GLY A 55 3.00 -7.10 -16.09
C GLY A 55 1.58 -7.66 -16.25
N ARG A 56 1.44 -9.00 -16.14
CA ARG A 56 0.12 -9.68 -16.16
C ARG A 56 -0.83 -9.13 -15.10
N LEU A 57 -0.34 -8.92 -13.88
CA LEU A 57 -1.15 -8.41 -12.78
C LEU A 57 -1.61 -6.96 -13.05
N GLN A 58 -0.75 -6.09 -13.59
CA GLN A 58 -1.15 -4.72 -13.93
C GLN A 58 -2.15 -4.67 -15.10
N GLU A 59 -2.09 -5.62 -16.04
CA GLU A 59 -3.10 -5.74 -17.09
C GLU A 59 -4.50 -6.02 -16.51
N TRP A 60 -4.61 -6.89 -15.51
CA TRP A 60 -5.88 -7.14 -14.80
C TRP A 60 -6.45 -5.88 -14.17
N ARG A 61 -5.60 -5.03 -13.59
CA ARG A 61 -6.02 -3.74 -13.04
C ARG A 61 -6.46 -2.76 -14.12
N ARG A 62 -5.75 -2.71 -15.24
CA ARG A 62 -5.97 -1.75 -16.34
C ARG A 62 -7.17 -2.09 -17.21
N CYS A 63 -7.46 -3.36 -17.41
CA CYS A 63 -8.53 -3.81 -18.30
C CYS A 63 -9.93 -3.35 -17.84
N GLY A 64 -10.08 -3.00 -16.56
CA GLY A 64 -11.33 -2.46 -16.02
C GLY A 64 -12.43 -3.51 -15.81
N GLN A 65 -12.23 -4.76 -16.22
CA GLN A 65 -13.21 -5.83 -16.05
C GLN A 65 -13.35 -6.18 -14.57
N THR A 66 -14.58 -6.17 -14.06
CA THR A 66 -14.89 -6.36 -12.63
C THR A 66 -14.20 -7.60 -12.05
N ASN A 67 -14.33 -8.75 -12.72
CA ASN A 67 -13.74 -10.01 -12.25
C ASN A 67 -12.21 -9.94 -12.14
N LEU A 68 -11.55 -9.36 -13.15
CA LEU A 68 -10.09 -9.21 -13.16
C LEU A 68 -9.61 -8.19 -12.11
N ILE A 69 -10.40 -7.15 -11.81
CA ILE A 69 -10.11 -6.24 -10.70
C ILE A 69 -10.21 -6.98 -9.36
N HIS A 70 -11.22 -7.84 -9.18
CA HIS A 70 -11.31 -8.68 -7.98
C HIS A 70 -10.10 -9.62 -7.85
N ASP A 71 -9.71 -10.27 -8.94
CA ASP A 71 -8.55 -11.15 -8.98
C ASP A 71 -7.24 -10.42 -8.69
N TYR A 72 -7.07 -9.21 -9.23
CA TYR A 72 -5.95 -8.33 -8.89
C TYR A 72 -5.85 -8.09 -7.38
N TRP A 73 -6.97 -7.74 -6.74
CA TRP A 73 -6.99 -7.46 -5.31
C TRP A 73 -6.85 -8.70 -4.44
N ARG A 74 -7.31 -9.87 -4.91
CA ARG A 74 -7.06 -11.17 -4.27
C ARG A 74 -5.57 -11.47 -4.22
N VAL A 75 -4.87 -11.35 -5.36
CA VAL A 75 -3.41 -11.51 -5.42
C VAL A 75 -2.72 -10.49 -4.50
N ALA A 76 -3.06 -9.21 -4.63
CA ALA A 76 -2.48 -8.14 -3.82
C ALA A 76 -2.61 -8.40 -2.31
N GLN A 77 -3.80 -8.77 -1.85
CA GLN A 77 -4.04 -9.10 -0.44
C GLN A 77 -3.21 -10.30 0.00
N TYR A 78 -3.23 -11.40 -0.77
CA TYR A 78 -2.46 -12.59 -0.43
C TYR A 78 -0.98 -12.30 -0.27
N ILE A 79 -0.40 -11.57 -1.24
CA ILE A 79 1.02 -11.21 -1.23
C ILE A 79 1.35 -10.35 -0.01
N GLY A 80 0.52 -9.34 0.30
CA GLY A 80 0.70 -8.51 1.50
C GLY A 80 0.57 -9.27 2.82
N GLU A 81 -0.24 -10.33 2.86
CA GLU A 81 -0.46 -11.13 4.06
C GLU A 81 0.59 -12.23 4.23
N SER A 82 1.04 -12.86 3.15
CA SER A 82 1.87 -14.07 3.22
C SER A 82 3.33 -13.82 2.86
N GLU A 83 3.62 -12.83 2.00
CA GLU A 83 4.93 -12.68 1.36
C GLU A 83 5.63 -11.34 1.68
N LEU A 84 5.05 -10.49 2.53
CA LEU A 84 5.61 -9.17 2.87
C LEU A 84 7.07 -9.24 3.36
N ASN A 85 7.42 -10.26 4.14
CA ASN A 85 8.79 -10.44 4.65
C ASN A 85 9.78 -10.74 3.52
N ASN A 86 9.39 -11.61 2.57
CA ASN A 86 10.21 -11.96 1.42
C ASN A 86 10.40 -10.74 0.50
N ILE A 87 9.37 -9.90 0.37
CA ILE A 87 9.48 -8.62 -0.36
C ILE A 87 10.49 -7.68 0.32
N CYS A 88 10.42 -7.52 1.65
CA CYS A 88 11.35 -6.65 2.39
C CYS A 88 12.80 -7.17 2.32
N LEU A 89 12.98 -8.49 2.36
CA LEU A 89 14.29 -9.12 2.15
C LEU A 89 14.80 -8.86 0.73
N LEU A 90 13.97 -9.08 -0.29
CA LEU A 90 14.34 -8.84 -1.68
C LEU A 90 14.67 -7.36 -1.94
N LEU A 91 13.95 -6.41 -1.31
CA LEU A 91 14.30 -4.98 -1.37
C LEU A 91 15.71 -4.74 -0.86
N SER A 92 16.07 -5.33 0.28
CA SER A 92 17.40 -5.18 0.88
C SER A 92 18.49 -5.76 -0.03
N ILE A 93 18.29 -6.99 -0.52
CA ILE A 93 19.20 -7.65 -1.48
C ILE A 93 19.34 -6.83 -2.77
N THR A 94 18.25 -6.25 -3.26
CA THR A 94 18.25 -5.45 -4.49
C THR A 94 19.00 -4.14 -4.28
N PHE A 95 18.84 -3.52 -3.11
CA PHE A 95 19.51 -2.28 -2.75
C PHE A 95 21.04 -2.44 -2.67
N ASP A 96 21.52 -3.61 -2.27
CA ASP A 96 22.96 -3.91 -2.25
C ASP A 96 23.56 -4.19 -3.64
N LYS A 97 22.74 -4.29 -4.70
CA LYS A 97 23.24 -4.47 -6.07
C LYS A 97 23.98 -3.23 -6.59
N PRO A 98 24.88 -3.38 -7.57
CA PRO A 98 25.52 -2.25 -8.26
C PRO A 98 24.50 -1.27 -8.85
N GLU A 99 24.79 0.02 -8.76
CA GLU A 99 23.87 1.10 -9.14
C GLU A 99 23.31 0.96 -10.57
N GLY A 100 24.16 0.57 -11.53
CA GLY A 100 23.77 0.44 -12.95
C GLY A 100 22.68 -0.59 -13.25
N ILE A 101 22.42 -1.54 -12.34
CA ILE A 101 21.33 -2.52 -12.48
C ILE A 101 20.31 -2.44 -11.33
N ARG A 102 20.70 -1.84 -10.20
CA ARG A 102 19.89 -1.74 -8.97
C ARG A 102 18.50 -1.21 -9.26
N TRP A 103 18.42 -0.08 -9.95
CA TRP A 103 17.17 0.65 -10.07
C TRP A 103 16.17 0.02 -11.03
N CYS A 104 16.64 -0.65 -12.08
CA CYS A 104 15.78 -1.44 -12.96
C CYS A 104 15.06 -2.55 -12.17
N TYR A 105 15.79 -3.26 -11.31
CA TYR A 105 15.21 -4.29 -10.46
C TYR A 105 14.41 -3.72 -9.29
N MET A 106 14.83 -2.58 -8.75
CA MET A 106 14.14 -1.91 -7.65
C MET A 106 12.72 -1.47 -8.06
N ALA A 107 12.53 -1.02 -9.30
CA ALA A 107 11.21 -0.65 -9.80
C ALA A 107 10.19 -1.79 -9.66
N ASP A 108 10.58 -3.01 -10.07
CA ASP A 108 9.72 -4.19 -9.99
C ASP A 108 9.40 -4.57 -8.53
N VAL A 109 10.41 -4.58 -7.65
CA VAL A 109 10.20 -4.94 -6.23
C VAL A 109 9.36 -3.89 -5.50
N LEU A 110 9.57 -2.59 -5.76
CA LEU A 110 8.74 -1.52 -5.20
C LEU A 110 7.32 -1.56 -5.75
N SER A 111 7.13 -1.91 -7.03
CA SER A 111 5.80 -2.10 -7.63
C SER A 111 5.04 -3.24 -6.94
N LEU A 112 5.72 -4.36 -6.65
CA LEU A 112 5.15 -5.46 -5.87
C LEU A 112 4.80 -5.02 -4.45
N LEU A 113 5.69 -4.30 -3.75
CA LEU A 113 5.41 -3.79 -2.41
C LEU A 113 4.21 -2.83 -2.42
N ALA A 114 4.17 -1.88 -3.36
CA ALA A 114 3.04 -0.94 -3.50
C ALA A 114 1.72 -1.67 -3.73
N THR A 115 1.74 -2.76 -4.49
CA THR A 115 0.57 -3.65 -4.70
C THR A 115 0.19 -4.38 -3.41
N ALA A 116 1.17 -4.93 -2.68
CA ALA A 116 0.97 -5.70 -1.45
C ALA A 116 0.42 -4.86 -0.27
N LEU A 117 0.70 -3.56 -0.25
CA LEU A 117 0.21 -2.61 0.76
C LEU A 117 -1.24 -2.17 0.48
N CYS A 118 -2.11 -3.12 0.20
CA CYS A 118 -3.50 -2.88 -0.18
C CYS A 118 -4.48 -2.79 1.00
N ASN A 119 -4.04 -3.12 2.22
CA ASN A 119 -4.87 -3.08 3.42
C ASN A 119 -4.09 -2.65 4.66
N ARG A 120 -4.83 -2.25 5.70
CA ARG A 120 -4.28 -1.72 6.96
C ARG A 120 -3.36 -2.70 7.68
N GLU A 121 -3.64 -4.01 7.62
CA GLU A 121 -2.87 -5.03 8.33
C GLU A 121 -1.49 -5.21 7.69
N ALA A 122 -1.43 -5.35 6.36
CA ALA A 122 -0.17 -5.42 5.62
C ALA A 122 0.70 -4.19 5.88
N ILE A 123 0.10 -2.99 5.85
CA ILE A 123 0.82 -1.73 6.13
C ILE A 123 1.32 -1.65 7.57
N PHE A 124 0.57 -2.15 8.55
CA PHE A 124 1.09 -2.18 9.93
C PHE A 124 2.23 -3.17 10.11
N ARG A 125 2.17 -4.34 9.46
CA ARG A 125 3.27 -5.30 9.53
C ARG A 125 4.56 -4.80 8.90
N LEU A 126 4.47 -3.89 7.91
CA LEU A 126 5.62 -3.19 7.37
C LEU A 126 6.38 -2.39 8.46
N MET A 127 5.71 -1.99 9.55
CA MET A 127 6.36 -1.28 10.66
C MET A 127 7.47 -2.07 11.33
N ALA A 128 7.44 -3.40 11.28
CA ALA A 128 8.50 -4.26 11.81
C ALA A 128 9.80 -4.19 10.99
N HIS A 129 9.74 -3.66 9.76
CA HIS A 129 10.85 -3.61 8.81
C HIS A 129 11.40 -2.20 8.60
N THR A 130 10.90 -1.19 9.33
CA THR A 130 11.17 0.24 9.06
C THR A 130 12.63 0.61 8.99
N ASN A 131 13.46 0.04 9.87
CA ASN A 131 14.90 0.31 9.90
C ASN A 131 15.59 -0.07 8.57
N ASN A 132 15.14 -1.14 7.93
CA ASN A 132 15.70 -1.64 6.68
C ASN A 132 15.08 -0.93 5.47
N ILE A 133 13.76 -0.71 5.50
CA ILE A 133 13.03 -0.19 4.32
C ILE A 133 13.11 1.32 4.17
N ILE A 134 13.25 2.10 5.25
CA ILE A 134 13.22 3.57 5.17
C ILE A 134 14.39 4.12 4.35
N PRO A 135 15.66 3.70 4.56
CA PRO A 135 16.76 4.15 3.72
C PRO A 135 16.51 3.89 2.23
N ILE A 136 16.02 2.70 1.90
CA ILE A 136 15.69 2.29 0.52
C ILE A 136 14.62 3.20 -0.07
N LEU A 137 13.51 3.41 0.65
CA LEU A 137 12.41 4.26 0.18
C LEU A 137 12.83 5.72 0.03
N VAL A 138 13.68 6.23 0.92
CA VAL A 138 14.20 7.60 0.89
C VAL A 138 15.12 7.81 -0.33
N GLU A 139 16.01 6.87 -0.62
CA GLU A 139 16.90 6.92 -1.79
C GLU A 139 16.13 6.72 -3.10
N ALA A 140 15.18 5.78 -3.12
CA ALA A 140 14.30 5.54 -4.26
C ALA A 140 13.43 6.77 -4.59
N ALA A 141 12.88 7.46 -3.59
CA ALA A 141 12.10 8.68 -3.80
C ALA A 141 12.93 9.87 -4.33
N GLN A 142 14.26 9.82 -4.20
CA GLN A 142 15.19 10.86 -4.67
C GLN A 142 15.78 10.57 -6.06
N GLN A 143 15.43 9.44 -6.69
CA GLN A 143 15.98 9.07 -8.00
C GLN A 143 15.70 10.10 -9.08
N VAL A 144 16.70 10.46 -9.88
CA VAL A 144 16.56 11.50 -10.92
C VAL A 144 16.27 10.90 -12.29
N THR A 145 16.81 9.72 -12.58
CA THR A 145 16.73 9.06 -13.88
C THR A 145 15.62 8.01 -13.98
N HIS A 146 14.98 7.67 -12.85
CA HIS A 146 14.04 6.55 -12.72
C HIS A 146 12.74 7.00 -12.05
N ASP A 147 11.87 7.60 -12.86
CA ASP A 147 10.58 8.16 -12.41
C ASP A 147 9.63 7.11 -11.85
N ASP A 148 9.68 5.87 -12.36
CA ASP A 148 8.92 4.73 -11.87
C ASP A 148 9.32 4.35 -10.44
N VAL A 149 10.62 4.23 -10.17
CA VAL A 149 11.18 3.99 -8.83
C VAL A 149 10.72 5.09 -7.87
N LYS A 150 10.87 6.35 -8.26
CA LYS A 150 10.42 7.50 -7.47
C LYS A 150 8.91 7.43 -7.20
N LEU A 151 8.11 7.13 -8.21
CA LEU A 151 6.66 7.05 -8.12
C LEU A 151 6.20 5.94 -7.16
N TYR A 152 6.79 4.75 -7.24
CA TYR A 152 6.46 3.65 -6.35
C TYR A 152 6.89 3.95 -4.91
N ALA A 153 8.08 4.50 -4.70
CA ALA A 153 8.56 4.89 -3.38
C ALA A 153 7.64 5.93 -2.73
N LEU A 154 7.26 6.99 -3.45
CA LEU A 154 6.30 8.00 -2.97
C LEU A 154 4.92 7.39 -2.68
N THR A 155 4.49 6.42 -3.48
CA THR A 155 3.21 5.71 -3.27
C THR A 155 3.24 4.90 -1.97
N ILE A 156 4.30 4.12 -1.74
CA ILE A 156 4.52 3.32 -0.52
C ILE A 156 4.59 4.24 0.70
N ILE A 157 5.39 5.30 0.63
CA ILE A 157 5.51 6.32 1.68
C ILE A 157 4.14 6.91 2.00
N ASN A 158 3.38 7.34 0.98
CA ASN A 158 2.07 7.96 1.16
C ASN A 158 1.10 7.03 1.90
N VAL A 159 0.92 5.78 1.45
CA VAL A 159 -0.04 4.85 2.07
C VAL A 159 0.40 4.46 3.48
N THR A 160 1.71 4.36 3.73
CA THR A 160 2.25 4.02 5.04
C THR A 160 2.09 5.17 6.03
N VAL A 161 2.36 6.42 5.61
CA VAL A 161 2.08 7.61 6.44
C VAL A 161 0.58 7.75 6.69
N LEU A 162 -0.27 7.52 5.69
CA LEU A 162 -1.73 7.62 5.83
C LEU A 162 -2.26 6.69 6.93
N VAL A 163 -1.74 5.45 7.00
CA VAL A 163 -2.20 4.42 7.94
C VAL A 163 -1.48 4.48 9.29
N CYS A 164 -0.14 4.61 9.29
CA CYS A 164 0.68 4.59 10.50
C CYS A 164 0.91 5.97 11.13
N ARG A 165 0.60 7.05 10.40
CA ARG A 165 0.72 8.45 10.83
C ARG A 165 2.10 8.75 11.40
N ALA A 166 2.15 9.46 12.53
CA ALA A 166 3.36 9.88 13.22
C ALA A 166 4.32 8.75 13.57
N ARG A 167 3.83 7.50 13.74
CA ARG A 167 4.69 6.35 14.06
C ARG A 167 5.71 6.08 12.94
N PHE A 168 5.31 6.30 11.69
CA PHE A 168 6.18 6.15 10.52
C PHE A 168 6.79 7.49 10.10
N ALA A 169 5.97 8.55 10.04
CA ALA A 169 6.36 9.86 9.52
C ALA A 169 7.57 10.48 10.25
N LYS A 170 7.72 10.26 11.56
CA LYS A 170 8.87 10.79 12.32
C LYS A 170 10.23 10.36 11.77
N HIS A 171 10.32 9.13 11.27
CA HIS A 171 11.54 8.55 10.70
C HIS A 171 11.84 9.08 9.29
N LEU A 172 10.79 9.48 8.56
CA LEU A 172 10.95 10.09 7.24
C LEU A 172 11.35 11.56 7.34
N VAL A 173 10.72 12.32 8.24
CA VAL A 173 10.99 13.76 8.40
C VAL A 173 12.44 13.99 8.80
N SER A 174 13.04 13.14 9.63
CA SER A 174 14.45 13.24 10.01
C SER A 174 15.42 13.09 8.83
N SER A 175 15.03 12.39 7.76
CA SER A 175 15.87 12.24 6.56
C SER A 175 15.87 13.48 5.66
N HIS A 176 14.94 14.41 5.87
CA HIS A 176 14.74 15.60 5.03
C HIS A 176 14.55 15.29 3.53
N PHE A 177 14.11 14.08 3.17
CA PHE A 177 14.07 13.63 1.77
C PHE A 177 13.20 14.50 0.85
N LEU A 178 12.07 15.03 1.34
CA LEU A 178 11.23 15.94 0.54
C LEU A 178 11.94 17.27 0.24
N ASN A 179 12.80 17.76 1.14
CA ASN A 179 13.60 18.96 0.82
C ASN A 179 14.49 18.67 -0.38
N LYS A 180 15.22 17.55 -0.37
CA LYS A 180 16.09 17.17 -1.49
C LYS A 180 15.33 17.04 -2.82
N ILE A 181 14.13 16.46 -2.80
CA ILE A 181 13.28 16.36 -3.99
C ILE A 181 12.86 17.75 -4.51
N VAL A 182 12.36 18.62 -3.62
CA VAL A 182 11.88 19.95 -4.02
C VAL A 182 13.01 20.88 -4.42
N ASP A 183 14.15 20.82 -3.74
CA ASP A 183 15.35 21.60 -4.05
C ASP A 183 15.87 21.21 -5.45
N HIS A 184 15.92 19.92 -5.76
CA HIS A 184 16.29 19.43 -7.09
C HIS A 184 15.35 19.95 -8.20
N TRP A 185 14.04 19.90 -7.98
CA TRP A 185 13.05 20.41 -8.92
C TRP A 185 13.10 21.93 -9.12
N THR A 186 13.43 22.67 -8.05
CA THR A 186 13.60 24.12 -8.12
C THR A 186 14.80 24.49 -9.01
N CYS A 187 15.87 23.68 -8.99
CA CYS A 187 17.06 23.92 -9.79
C CYS A 187 16.92 23.57 -11.28
N GLN A 188 16.08 22.58 -11.64
CA GLN A 188 16.01 22.11 -13.04
C GLN A 188 15.21 23.05 -13.96
N GLY A 189 14.23 23.79 -13.46
CA GLY A 189 13.37 24.65 -14.29
C GLY A 189 12.56 23.89 -15.37
N GLU A 190 12.62 22.56 -15.37
CA GLU A 190 11.99 21.68 -16.36
C GLU A 190 10.53 21.36 -15.99
N LYS A 191 9.80 20.84 -16.99
CA LYS A 191 8.44 20.35 -16.81
C LYS A 191 8.47 19.01 -16.06
N ILE A 192 8.00 19.03 -14.82
CA ILE A 192 7.97 17.83 -13.98
C ILE A 192 6.71 17.02 -14.34
N PRO A 193 6.81 15.67 -14.44
CA PRO A 193 5.64 14.83 -14.63
C PRO A 193 4.56 15.10 -13.57
N SER A 194 3.34 15.41 -14.03
CA SER A 194 2.20 15.77 -13.16
C SER A 194 1.93 14.72 -12.09
N ILE A 195 2.09 13.44 -12.43
CA ILE A 195 1.88 12.32 -11.52
C ILE A 195 2.87 12.30 -10.35
N LEU A 196 4.12 12.72 -10.56
CA LEU A 196 5.14 12.81 -9.50
C LEU A 196 4.86 13.96 -8.55
N LEU A 197 4.45 15.12 -9.08
CA LEU A 197 3.99 16.24 -8.27
C LEU A 197 2.77 15.85 -7.45
N GLU A 198 1.77 15.23 -8.07
CA GLU A 198 0.56 14.79 -7.38
C GLU A 198 0.88 13.79 -6.26
N LYS A 199 1.77 12.81 -6.49
CA LYS A 199 2.18 11.87 -5.43
C LYS A 199 2.97 12.54 -4.32
N THR A 200 3.83 13.50 -4.64
CA THR A 200 4.55 14.28 -3.63
C THR A 200 3.59 15.09 -2.76
N LEU A 201 2.63 15.79 -3.38
CA LEU A 201 1.59 16.53 -2.65
C LEU A 201 0.69 15.61 -1.81
N ASN A 202 0.41 14.39 -2.27
CA ASN A 202 -0.30 13.39 -1.47
C ASN A 202 0.51 12.96 -0.24
N VAL A 203 1.84 12.79 -0.34
CA VAL A 203 2.70 12.55 0.82
C VAL A 203 2.59 13.72 1.80
N VAL A 204 2.71 14.96 1.33
CA VAL A 204 2.57 16.19 2.15
C VAL A 204 1.21 16.23 2.85
N LYS A 205 0.12 15.95 2.13
CA LYS A 205 -1.22 15.82 2.71
C LYS A 205 -1.28 14.78 3.83
N SER A 206 -0.72 13.59 3.61
CA SER A 206 -0.69 12.53 4.63
C SER A 206 0.15 12.93 5.86
N LEU A 207 1.20 13.73 5.67
CA LEU A 207 1.97 14.34 6.77
C LEU A 207 1.12 15.34 7.57
N LEU A 208 0.40 16.24 6.89
CA LEU A 208 -0.54 17.19 7.53
C LEU A 208 -1.64 16.46 8.34
N MET A 209 -2.05 15.27 7.88
CA MET A 209 -3.01 14.41 8.57
C MET A 209 -2.47 13.72 9.84
N CYS A 210 -1.17 13.84 10.14
CA CYS A 210 -0.57 13.21 11.32
C CYS A 210 -0.97 13.89 12.64
N GLY A 211 -1.35 15.18 12.62
CA GLY A 211 -1.78 15.93 13.80
C GLY A 211 -0.67 16.22 14.82
N GLN A 212 0.60 16.13 14.40
CA GLN A 212 1.79 16.40 15.22
C GLN A 212 2.49 17.69 14.77
N ILE A 213 2.90 18.54 15.70
CA ILE A 213 3.42 19.88 15.39
C ILE A 213 4.70 19.86 14.55
N GLY A 214 5.68 19.03 14.91
CA GLY A 214 6.94 18.94 14.15
C GLY A 214 6.74 18.45 12.71
N ILE A 215 5.86 17.45 12.52
CA ILE A 215 5.53 16.92 11.19
C ILE A 215 4.73 17.95 10.38
N HIS A 216 3.80 18.65 11.02
CA HIS A 216 3.03 19.72 10.40
C HIS A 216 3.93 20.85 9.91
N ASN A 217 4.83 21.35 10.77
CA ASN A 217 5.77 22.43 10.42
C ASN A 217 6.68 22.03 9.26
N TYR A 218 7.16 20.79 9.24
CA TYR A 218 7.92 20.26 8.12
C TYR A 218 7.11 20.26 6.82
N ALA A 219 5.87 19.75 6.85
CA ALA A 219 4.99 19.73 5.69
C ALA A 219 4.66 21.15 5.17
N THR A 220 4.40 22.10 6.06
CA THR A 220 4.18 23.52 5.71
C THR A 220 5.41 24.12 5.04
N ALA A 221 6.62 23.89 5.58
CA ALA A 221 7.86 24.39 4.98
C ALA A 221 8.08 23.83 3.57
N ILE A 222 7.76 22.55 3.35
CA ILE A 222 7.79 21.93 2.01
C ILE A 222 6.80 22.63 1.07
N LEU A 223 5.57 22.90 1.49
CA LEU A 223 4.58 23.61 0.66
C LEU A 223 5.08 25.01 0.27
N THR A 224 5.67 25.75 1.20
CA THR A 224 6.26 27.06 0.91
C THR A 224 7.33 26.96 -0.18
N LYS A 225 8.25 25.99 -0.09
CA LYS A 225 9.27 25.75 -1.12
C LYS A 225 8.66 25.34 -2.46
N MET A 226 7.61 24.53 -2.45
CA MET A 226 6.93 24.07 -3.67
C MET A 226 6.24 25.20 -4.44
N SER A 227 6.01 26.38 -3.84
CA SER A 227 5.40 27.52 -4.52
C SER A 227 6.10 27.86 -5.85
N ASN A 228 7.44 27.92 -5.84
CA ASN A 228 8.23 28.22 -7.03
C ASN A 228 8.08 27.13 -8.10
N VAL A 229 8.13 25.85 -7.67
CA VAL A 229 7.93 24.71 -8.55
C VAL A 229 6.56 24.78 -9.22
N MET A 230 5.51 25.08 -8.45
CA MET A 230 4.13 25.14 -8.92
C MET A 230 3.86 26.29 -9.90
N GLN A 231 4.54 27.42 -9.76
CA GLN A 231 4.44 28.55 -10.69
C GLN A 231 4.92 28.18 -12.11
N CYS A 232 5.91 27.28 -12.22
CA CYS A 232 6.43 26.81 -13.49
C CYS A 232 5.56 25.74 -14.17
N GLN A 233 4.54 25.19 -13.51
CA GLN A 233 3.69 24.10 -14.04
C GLN A 233 2.42 24.62 -14.75
N SER A 234 2.61 25.50 -15.74
CA SER A 234 1.50 26.10 -16.49
C SER A 234 0.59 25.02 -17.12
N GLY A 235 -0.74 25.23 -17.01
CA GLY A 235 -1.76 24.34 -17.58
C GLY A 235 -2.31 23.22 -16.68
N GLN A 236 -1.70 22.94 -15.52
CA GLN A 236 -2.16 21.86 -14.62
C GLN A 236 -3.17 22.37 -13.56
N ARG A 237 -4.36 22.82 -14.00
CA ARG A 237 -5.36 23.47 -13.12
C ARG A 237 -5.76 22.65 -11.89
N GLN A 238 -6.02 21.35 -12.05
CA GLN A 238 -6.43 20.49 -10.94
C GLN A 238 -5.32 20.29 -9.90
N LEU A 239 -4.08 20.11 -10.36
CA LEU A 239 -2.93 19.97 -9.47
C LEU A 239 -2.67 21.26 -8.69
N PHE A 240 -2.76 22.42 -9.37
CA PHE A 240 -2.62 23.72 -8.72
C PHE A 240 -3.71 23.98 -7.69
N ALA A 241 -4.96 23.65 -8.00
CA ALA A 241 -6.07 23.74 -7.04
C ALA A 241 -5.84 22.83 -5.81
N PHE A 242 -5.32 21.62 -6.02
CA PHE A 242 -4.98 20.72 -4.92
C PHE A 242 -3.85 21.27 -4.05
N TYR A 243 -2.80 21.83 -4.66
CA TYR A 243 -1.73 22.52 -3.94
C TYR A 243 -2.26 23.71 -3.11
N GLN A 244 -3.11 24.57 -3.71
CA GLN A 244 -3.71 25.69 -2.99
C GLN A 244 -4.58 25.24 -1.82
N GLU A 245 -5.33 24.14 -1.96
CA GLU A 245 -6.09 23.56 -0.85
C GLU A 245 -5.16 23.10 0.28
N LEU A 246 -3.99 22.53 -0.03
CA LEU A 246 -2.97 22.17 0.95
C LEU A 246 -2.43 23.38 1.70
N VAL A 247 -2.03 24.43 0.98
CA VAL A 247 -1.57 25.70 1.59
C VAL A 247 -2.66 26.28 2.50
N ARG A 248 -3.89 26.43 1.99
CA ARG A 248 -5.00 26.96 2.80
C ARG A 248 -5.28 26.11 4.05
N SER A 249 -5.04 24.80 3.98
CA SER A 249 -5.26 23.92 5.13
C SER A 249 -4.25 24.13 6.26
N THR A 250 -3.05 24.67 5.97
CA THR A 250 -2.06 25.01 7.00
C THR A 250 -2.45 26.26 7.78
N ASP A 251 -3.28 27.13 7.19
CA ASP A 251 -3.75 28.38 7.80
C ASP A 251 -4.98 28.17 8.72
N LEU A 252 -5.52 26.95 8.81
CA LEU A 252 -6.69 26.61 9.65
C LEU A 252 -6.42 26.67 11.18
N GLY A 253 -5.43 27.46 11.59
CA GLY A 253 -5.09 27.76 12.98
C GLY A 253 -3.97 26.89 13.51
N GLU A 254 -3.23 27.46 14.48
CA GLU A 254 -2.00 27.03 15.19
C GLU A 254 -1.94 25.58 15.73
N LYS A 255 -2.91 24.74 15.38
CA LYS A 255 -3.22 23.44 15.96
C LYS A 255 -3.26 22.37 14.86
N PRO A 256 -2.19 21.57 14.70
CA PRO A 256 -2.10 20.48 13.71
C PRO A 256 -3.28 19.51 13.68
N HIS A 257 -3.96 19.30 14.81
CA HIS A 257 -5.13 18.42 14.89
C HIS A 257 -6.34 18.96 14.11
N ILE A 258 -6.47 20.27 13.93
CA ILE A 258 -7.55 20.89 13.15
C ILE A 258 -7.35 20.59 11.67
N CYS A 259 -6.13 20.84 11.15
CA CYS A 259 -5.74 20.47 9.78
C CYS A 259 -5.94 18.97 9.52
N ALA A 260 -5.55 18.11 10.47
CA ALA A 260 -5.80 16.68 10.34
C ALA A 260 -7.30 16.34 10.28
N ARG A 261 -8.15 17.01 11.07
CA ARG A 261 -9.61 16.83 11.03
C ARG A 261 -10.22 17.31 9.71
N TYR A 262 -9.72 18.42 9.16
CA TYR A 262 -10.13 18.96 7.86
C TYR A 262 -9.95 17.92 6.73
N TRP A 263 -8.78 17.29 6.66
CA TRP A 263 -8.48 16.32 5.61
C TRP A 263 -9.13 14.96 5.81
N THR A 264 -9.19 14.48 7.05
CA THR A 264 -9.83 13.20 7.37
C THR A 264 -11.35 13.27 7.20
N ARG A 265 -11.97 14.41 7.56
CA ARG A 265 -13.43 14.59 7.63
C ARG A 265 -14.12 13.51 8.47
N GLY A 266 -13.48 13.12 9.57
CA GLY A 266 -13.98 12.06 10.46
C GLY A 266 -13.84 10.63 9.93
N ARG A 267 -13.35 10.44 8.69
CA ARG A 267 -13.21 9.10 8.09
C ARG A 267 -12.15 8.25 8.78
N LEU A 268 -12.43 6.96 8.83
CA LEU A 268 -11.52 5.94 9.31
C LEU A 268 -10.34 5.76 8.35
N ARG A 269 -9.20 5.29 8.87
CA ARG A 269 -7.99 5.06 8.05
C ARG A 269 -8.23 4.08 6.91
N LYS A 270 -9.08 3.07 7.12
CA LYS A 270 -9.46 2.08 6.10
C LYS A 270 -10.19 2.72 4.90
N GLU A 271 -11.05 3.70 5.16
CA GLU A 271 -11.82 4.39 4.12
C GLU A 271 -10.93 5.35 3.32
N LEU A 272 -10.03 6.05 4.02
CA LEU A 272 -9.04 6.92 3.40
C LEU A 272 -8.07 6.11 2.52
N LEU A 273 -7.61 4.95 3.01
CA LEU A 273 -6.78 4.03 2.25
C LEU A 273 -7.52 3.48 1.03
N GLY A 274 -8.77 3.03 1.21
CA GLY A 274 -9.62 2.58 0.11
C GLY A 274 -9.74 3.64 -0.99
N LYS A 275 -10.02 4.90 -0.62
CA LYS A 275 -10.03 6.01 -1.57
C LYS A 275 -8.67 6.22 -2.27
N CYS A 276 -7.56 6.14 -1.52
CA CYS A 276 -6.21 6.31 -2.08
C CYS A 276 -5.84 5.21 -3.08
N LEU A 277 -6.32 3.99 -2.88
CA LEU A 277 -6.03 2.83 -3.72
C LEU A 277 -7.00 2.67 -4.90
N GLY A 278 -8.08 3.45 -4.94
CA GLY A 278 -9.19 3.24 -5.90
C GLY A 278 -10.07 2.04 -5.53
N GLN A 279 -10.14 1.70 -4.24
CA GLN A 279 -10.97 0.65 -3.66
C GLN A 279 -11.97 1.21 -2.64
N PRO A 280 -13.09 1.82 -3.06
CA PRO A 280 -14.05 2.40 -2.13
C PRO A 280 -14.64 1.38 -1.14
N TRP A 281 -14.76 0.12 -1.55
CA TRP A 281 -15.34 -0.95 -0.73
C TRP A 281 -14.32 -1.77 0.07
N LEU A 282 -13.02 -1.53 -0.13
CA LEU A 282 -11.88 -2.26 0.45
C LEU A 282 -12.20 -3.75 0.66
N TYR A 283 -12.35 -4.47 -0.46
CA TYR A 283 -12.73 -5.88 -0.40
C TYR A 283 -11.72 -6.67 0.41
N ILE A 284 -12.24 -7.45 1.36
CA ILE A 284 -11.46 -8.37 2.15
C ILE A 284 -11.79 -9.77 1.64
N TYR A 285 -10.79 -10.48 1.13
CA TYR A 285 -10.94 -11.81 0.55
C TYR A 285 -10.50 -12.90 1.53
N CYS A 286 -10.96 -14.12 1.28
CA CYS A 286 -10.34 -15.32 1.83
C CYS A 286 -8.89 -15.40 1.34
N SER A 287 -7.93 -15.64 2.23
CA SER A 287 -6.52 -15.74 1.89
C SER A 287 -6.14 -17.09 1.27
N TRP A 288 -7.09 -18.02 1.08
CA TRP A 288 -6.86 -19.21 0.26
C TRP A 288 -6.99 -18.81 -1.22
N PRO A 289 -5.92 -18.82 -2.05
CA PRO A 289 -5.97 -18.25 -3.39
C PRO A 289 -6.99 -18.91 -4.33
N ALA A 290 -7.32 -20.20 -4.12
CA ALA A 290 -8.37 -20.86 -4.90
C ALA A 290 -9.79 -20.48 -4.46
N CYS A 291 -9.96 -19.82 -3.30
CA CYS A 291 -11.25 -19.28 -2.85
C CYS A 291 -11.48 -17.87 -3.39
N GLY A 292 -12.72 -17.57 -3.78
CA GLY A 292 -13.15 -16.24 -4.26
C GLY A 292 -13.98 -15.42 -3.26
N ASN A 293 -14.32 -15.97 -2.08
CA ASN A 293 -15.21 -15.30 -1.14
C ASN A 293 -14.61 -14.01 -0.57
N HIS A 294 -15.46 -13.00 -0.40
CA HIS A 294 -15.10 -11.70 0.14
C HIS A 294 -16.17 -11.14 1.09
N ASN A 295 -15.89 -10.03 1.75
CA ASN A 295 -16.76 -9.41 2.76
C ASN A 295 -18.08 -8.82 2.22
N ALA A 296 -18.28 -8.81 0.90
CA ALA A 296 -19.57 -8.46 0.30
C ALA A 296 -20.35 -9.70 -0.18
N THR A 297 -19.78 -10.89 -0.02
CA THR A 297 -20.51 -12.15 -0.16
C THR A 297 -21.44 -12.32 1.06
N PRO A 298 -22.73 -12.61 0.87
CA PRO A 298 -23.67 -12.79 1.99
C PRO A 298 -23.16 -13.80 3.03
N ASN A 299 -23.41 -13.52 4.32
CA ASN A 299 -23.05 -14.39 5.44
C ASN A 299 -21.56 -14.76 5.53
N THR A 300 -20.67 -13.94 4.98
CA THR A 300 -19.23 -14.21 5.00
C THR A 300 -18.54 -13.50 6.16
N PHE A 301 -18.00 -14.28 7.08
CA PHE A 301 -17.18 -13.81 8.20
C PHE A 301 -15.76 -14.36 8.07
N PHE A 302 -14.76 -13.50 8.31
CA PHE A 302 -13.37 -13.91 8.20
C PHE A 302 -12.75 -14.20 9.56
N ARG A 303 -12.22 -15.41 9.73
CA ARG A 303 -11.41 -15.80 10.89
C ARG A 303 -9.94 -15.72 10.55
N LYS A 304 -9.14 -15.05 11.38
CA LYS A 304 -7.68 -15.02 11.22
C LYS A 304 -7.08 -16.39 11.57
N CYS A 305 -5.96 -16.73 10.94
CA CYS A 305 -5.13 -17.85 11.39
C CYS A 305 -4.71 -17.60 12.85
N SER A 306 -5.00 -18.54 13.74
CA SER A 306 -4.71 -18.40 15.17
C SER A 306 -3.21 -18.31 15.49
N ALA A 307 -2.35 -18.88 14.64
CA ALA A 307 -0.91 -18.87 14.84
C ALA A 307 -0.24 -17.59 14.31
N CYS A 308 -0.42 -17.25 13.03
CA CYS A 308 0.28 -16.11 12.44
C CYS A 308 -0.53 -14.80 12.45
N SER A 309 -1.85 -14.86 12.63
CA SER A 309 -2.78 -13.71 12.61
C SER A 309 -2.75 -12.84 11.33
N ALA A 310 -1.97 -13.22 10.31
CA ALA A 310 -1.78 -12.46 9.08
C ALA A 310 -2.85 -12.78 8.02
N VAL A 311 -3.06 -14.06 7.75
CA VAL A 311 -4.05 -14.56 6.78
C VAL A 311 -5.41 -14.80 7.44
N ARG A 312 -6.47 -14.82 6.64
CA ARG A 312 -7.86 -14.96 7.08
C ARG A 312 -8.67 -15.88 6.18
N TYR A 313 -9.68 -16.53 6.74
CA TYR A 313 -10.45 -17.57 6.06
C TYR A 313 -11.95 -17.39 6.28
N CYS A 314 -12.74 -17.64 5.24
CA CYS A 314 -14.20 -17.64 5.36
C CYS A 314 -14.75 -18.89 6.06
N SER A 315 -13.96 -19.98 6.12
CA SER A 315 -14.36 -21.24 6.77
C SER A 315 -13.14 -22.02 7.26
N ARG A 316 -13.38 -22.97 8.18
CA ARG A 316 -12.35 -23.92 8.63
C ARG A 316 -11.83 -24.79 7.49
N GLN A 317 -12.70 -25.19 6.57
CA GLN A 317 -12.31 -25.97 5.38
C GLN A 317 -11.30 -25.22 4.51
N CYS A 318 -11.50 -23.92 4.25
CA CYS A 318 -10.54 -23.10 3.52
C CYS A 318 -9.19 -23.00 4.24
N GLN A 319 -9.22 -22.91 5.57
CA GLN A 319 -8.00 -22.93 6.38
C GLN A 319 -7.25 -24.25 6.24
N GLU A 320 -7.94 -25.40 6.33
CA GLU A 320 -7.32 -26.73 6.20
C GLU A 320 -6.75 -26.98 4.81
N LYS A 321 -7.46 -26.57 3.74
CA LYS A 321 -6.96 -26.61 2.36
C LYS A 321 -5.70 -25.76 2.20
N HIS A 322 -5.74 -24.49 2.63
CA HIS A 322 -4.58 -23.60 2.54
C HIS A 322 -3.40 -24.09 3.38
N TRP A 323 -3.67 -24.70 4.54
CA TRP A 323 -2.64 -25.31 5.39
C TRP A 323 -1.86 -26.39 4.64
N ARG A 324 -2.56 -27.32 3.99
CA ARG A 324 -1.97 -28.42 3.20
C ARG A 324 -1.25 -27.92 1.96
N ALA A 325 -1.75 -26.85 1.34
CA ALA A 325 -1.13 -26.21 0.18
C ALA A 325 0.14 -25.38 0.50
N GLY A 326 0.63 -25.44 1.74
CA GLY A 326 1.93 -24.89 2.12
C GLY A 326 1.88 -23.65 3.01
N HIS A 327 0.69 -23.22 3.48
CA HIS A 327 0.66 -22.18 4.51
C HIS A 327 1.36 -22.61 5.79
N ASN A 328 1.40 -23.91 6.11
CA ASN A 328 2.07 -24.43 7.29
C ASN A 328 3.54 -23.97 7.45
N GLY A 329 4.30 -23.89 6.35
CA GLY A 329 5.68 -23.42 6.33
C GLY A 329 5.76 -21.90 6.46
N GLN A 330 4.93 -21.18 5.70
CA GLN A 330 4.84 -19.71 5.77
C GLN A 330 4.40 -19.23 7.17
N CYS A 331 3.45 -19.94 7.78
CA CYS A 331 2.85 -19.58 9.06
C CYS A 331 3.92 -19.48 10.15
N LYS A 332 4.85 -20.44 10.21
CA LYS A 332 5.97 -20.45 11.16
C LYS A 332 6.89 -19.24 11.00
N LEU A 333 7.22 -18.89 9.75
CA LEU A 333 8.06 -17.74 9.44
C LEU A 333 7.37 -16.42 9.85
N ILE A 334 6.06 -16.30 9.57
CA ILE A 334 5.29 -15.10 9.91
C ILE A 334 5.10 -14.98 11.42
N SER A 335 4.75 -16.06 12.11
CA SER A 335 4.46 -16.04 13.55
C SER A 335 5.70 -15.70 14.39
N CYS A 336 6.89 -16.16 13.96
CA CYS A 336 8.15 -15.85 14.64
C CYS A 336 8.46 -14.34 14.64
N LEU A 337 8.09 -13.64 13.56
CA LEU A 337 8.36 -12.21 13.39
C LEU A 337 7.30 -11.29 14.02
N ALA A 338 6.15 -11.85 14.45
CA ALA A 338 5.08 -11.09 15.10
C ALA A 338 5.21 -11.02 16.64
N GLN A 339 6.25 -11.63 17.21
CA GLN A 339 6.51 -11.68 18.66
C GLN A 339 7.45 -10.55 19.16
N HIS A 340 7.78 -9.59 18.30
CA HIS A 340 8.56 -8.38 18.58
C HIS A 340 7.84 -7.16 18.01
#